data_AF-A0AAE4JBI6-F1
#
_entry.id   AF-A0AAE4JBI6-F1
#
_cell.length_a   1.000
_cell.length_b   1.000
_cell.length_c   1.000
_cell.angle_alpha   90.00
_cell.angle_beta   90.00
_cell.angle_gamma   90.00
#
_symmetry.space_group_name_H-M   'P 1'
#
loop_
_entity.id
_entity.type
_entity.pdbx_description
1 polymer ?
#
loop_
_entity_poly.entity_id
_entity_poly.type
_entity_poly.pdbx_seq_one_letter_code
_entity_poly.pdbx_strand_id
1 'polypeptide(L)'
;MCAVTSTTPAAAADITAELSAEELRLIEWIEEQAKERGNAVINVASDDAGAGYSFTACAWALHNVPEAVVVGLPGQMGQVLLDAYVDRAANGEIFEVGKRYDDFFEGVPVVLERVNKGHYPEYFGTAFLIYPDGDFPALQLIVATPEGKFPWHPDAPEGFARWQPVLTESGDPESWTPGVDGP
;
A
#
# COMPACT_ATOMS: atom_id res chain seq x y z
N MET A 1 -52.31 8.99 -6.54
CA MET A 1 -51.65 7.70 -6.27
C MET A 1 -50.40 7.63 -7.12
N CYS A 2 -49.24 8.00 -6.58
CA CYS A 2 -47.96 7.86 -7.26
C CYS A 2 -47.34 6.53 -6.84
N ALA A 3 -47.00 5.67 -7.80
CA ALA A 3 -46.32 4.41 -7.56
C ALA A 3 -44.86 4.69 -7.19
N VAL A 4 -44.44 4.25 -6.01
CA VAL A 4 -43.05 4.24 -5.56
C VAL A 4 -42.45 2.93 -6.06
N THR A 5 -41.58 2.98 -7.06
CA THR A 5 -40.72 1.85 -7.42
C THR A 5 -39.55 1.83 -6.44
N SER A 6 -39.63 0.93 -5.46
CA SER A 6 -38.51 0.59 -4.60
C SER A 6 -37.46 -0.16 -5.43
N THR A 7 -36.33 0.47 -5.69
CA THR A 7 -35.13 -0.22 -6.19
C THR A 7 -34.54 -0.99 -5.02
N THR A 8 -34.68 -2.31 -5.08
CA THR A 8 -33.98 -3.30 -4.25
C THR A 8 -32.47 -3.05 -4.33
N PRO A 9 -31.74 -2.89 -3.20
CA PRO A 9 -30.29 -2.91 -3.26
C PRO A 9 -29.83 -4.31 -3.69
N ALA A 10 -28.92 -4.34 -4.67
CA ALA A 10 -28.25 -5.54 -5.13
C ALA A 10 -27.68 -6.30 -3.93
N ALA A 11 -27.96 -7.59 -3.91
CA ALA A 11 -27.59 -8.50 -2.86
C ALA A 11 -26.09 -8.40 -2.55
N ALA A 12 -25.77 -8.33 -1.26
CA ALA A 12 -24.51 -8.81 -0.74
C ALA A 12 -24.33 -10.24 -1.27
N ALA A 13 -23.36 -10.41 -2.18
CA ALA A 13 -23.02 -11.71 -2.72
C ALA A 13 -22.40 -12.55 -1.59
N ASP A 14 -23.18 -13.52 -1.13
CA ASP A 14 -22.79 -14.83 -0.63
C ASP A 14 -21.32 -14.99 -0.17
N ILE A 15 -21.07 -14.73 1.13
CA ILE A 15 -19.75 -14.88 1.79
C ILE A 15 -19.55 -16.35 2.20
N THR A 16 -19.63 -17.24 1.22
CA THR A 16 -19.12 -18.62 1.30
C THR A 16 -18.73 -19.07 -0.12
N ALA A 17 -17.97 -18.24 -0.83
CA ALA A 17 -17.32 -18.69 -2.05
C ALA A 17 -16.19 -19.66 -1.66
N GLU A 18 -16.24 -20.89 -2.18
CA GLU A 18 -15.09 -21.79 -2.13
C GLU A 18 -13.91 -21.08 -2.80
N LEU A 19 -12.84 -20.82 -2.03
CA LEU A 19 -11.62 -20.23 -2.58
C LEU A 19 -11.15 -21.07 -3.76
N SER A 20 -10.83 -20.39 -4.86
CA SER A 20 -10.27 -21.03 -6.03
C SER A 20 -8.93 -21.71 -5.69
N ALA A 21 -8.54 -22.71 -6.47
CA ALA A 21 -7.26 -23.37 -6.29
C ALA A 21 -6.07 -22.41 -6.42
N GLU A 22 -6.25 -21.29 -7.11
CA GLU A 22 -5.25 -20.23 -7.22
C GLU A 22 -5.14 -19.42 -5.92
N GLU A 23 -6.26 -19.01 -5.35
CA GLU A 23 -6.30 -18.32 -4.06
C GLU A 23 -5.72 -19.19 -2.94
N LEU A 24 -6.00 -20.49 -2.93
CA LEU A 24 -5.43 -21.42 -1.94
C LEU A 24 -3.90 -21.51 -2.05
N ARG A 25 -3.36 -21.61 -3.27
CA ARG A 25 -1.89 -21.60 -3.49
C ARG A 25 -1.27 -20.27 -3.07
N LEU A 26 -1.98 -19.18 -3.31
CA LEU A 26 -1.52 -17.85 -2.92
C LEU A 26 -1.49 -17.69 -1.40
N ILE A 27 -2.51 -18.16 -0.69
CA ILE A 27 -2.53 -18.20 0.78
C ILE A 27 -1.38 -19.04 1.32
N GLU A 28 -1.17 -20.25 0.78
CA GLU A 28 -0.06 -21.12 1.20
C GLU A 28 1.29 -20.42 1.02
N TRP A 29 1.52 -19.77 -0.12
CA TRP A 29 2.72 -18.99 -0.37
C TRP A 29 2.87 -17.80 0.57
N ILE A 30 1.80 -17.05 0.86
CA ILE A 30 1.80 -15.93 1.82
C ILE A 30 2.20 -16.45 3.21
N GLU A 31 1.62 -17.56 3.66
CA GLU A 31 1.94 -18.14 4.96
C GLU A 31 3.40 -18.59 5.05
N GLU A 32 3.95 -19.18 3.98
CA GLU A 32 5.35 -19.56 3.92
C GLU A 32 6.27 -18.35 4.02
N GLN A 33 6.02 -17.31 3.21
CA GLN A 33 6.82 -16.07 3.27
C GLN A 33 6.73 -15.41 4.65
N ALA A 34 5.53 -15.32 5.22
CA ALA A 34 5.31 -14.73 6.53
C ALA A 34 6.08 -15.48 7.65
N LYS A 35 6.18 -16.82 7.56
CA LYS A 35 6.98 -17.63 8.50
C LYS A 35 8.49 -17.40 8.34
N GLU A 36 8.96 -17.24 7.11
CA GLU A 36 10.39 -17.09 6.82
C GLU A 36 10.91 -15.67 7.08
N ARG A 37 10.10 -14.64 6.79
CA ARG A 37 10.52 -13.24 6.73
C ARG A 37 9.81 -12.33 7.73
N GLY A 38 8.75 -12.78 8.40
CA GLY A 38 7.90 -11.93 9.24
C GLY A 38 6.85 -11.11 8.46
N ASN A 39 6.85 -11.18 7.13
CA ASN A 39 5.78 -10.69 6.27
C ASN A 39 5.80 -11.43 4.92
N ALA A 40 4.79 -11.21 4.08
CA ALA A 40 4.86 -11.50 2.66
C ALA A 40 4.81 -10.20 1.85
N VAL A 41 5.72 -10.00 0.89
CA VAL A 41 5.62 -8.90 -0.09
C VAL A 41 5.07 -9.41 -1.41
N ILE A 42 3.90 -8.93 -1.79
CA ILE A 42 3.25 -9.23 -3.06
C ILE A 42 3.67 -8.16 -4.07
N ASN A 43 4.03 -8.58 -5.29
CA ASN A 43 4.37 -7.69 -6.39
C ASN A 43 3.30 -7.76 -7.48
N VAL A 44 2.75 -6.61 -7.85
CA VAL A 44 1.79 -6.46 -8.93
C VAL A 44 2.49 -5.72 -10.08
N ALA A 45 2.49 -6.35 -11.25
CA ALA A 45 3.12 -5.78 -12.44
C ALA A 45 2.35 -4.55 -12.93
N SER A 46 3.07 -3.62 -13.56
CA SER A 46 2.43 -2.52 -14.29
C SER A 46 1.60 -3.04 -15.45
N ASP A 47 0.53 -2.34 -15.78
CA ASP A 47 -0.31 -2.61 -16.93
C ASP A 47 -0.72 -1.31 -17.62
N ASP A 48 -1.69 -1.38 -18.53
CA ASP A 48 -2.20 -0.20 -19.24
C ASP A 48 -2.98 0.76 -18.32
N ALA A 49 -3.39 0.32 -17.12
CA ALA A 49 -4.15 1.10 -16.16
C ALA A 49 -3.26 1.85 -15.17
N GLY A 50 -2.05 1.38 -14.89
CA GLY A 50 -1.16 2.04 -13.94
C GLY A 50 0.24 1.46 -13.77
N ALA A 51 1.00 2.13 -12.91
CA ALA A 51 2.31 1.65 -12.54
C ALA A 51 2.20 0.39 -11.68
N GLY A 52 3.22 -0.47 -11.76
CA GLY A 52 3.33 -1.61 -10.87
C GLY A 52 3.51 -1.17 -9.43
N TYR A 53 3.11 -2.01 -8.50
CA TYR A 53 3.21 -1.73 -7.07
C TYR A 53 3.56 -2.99 -6.28
N SER A 54 4.08 -2.79 -5.08
CA SER A 54 4.34 -3.85 -4.13
C SER A 54 3.64 -3.52 -2.83
N PHE A 55 3.13 -4.53 -2.12
CA PHE A 55 2.52 -4.33 -0.81
C PHE A 55 2.80 -5.50 0.12
N THR A 56 2.72 -5.24 1.43
CA THR A 56 2.89 -6.25 2.47
C THR A 56 1.56 -6.94 2.80
N ALA A 57 1.66 -8.19 3.20
CA ALA A 57 0.64 -8.93 3.92
C ALA A 57 1.26 -9.57 5.18
N CYS A 58 0.42 -9.83 6.18
CA CYS A 58 0.77 -10.40 7.47
C CYS A 58 1.62 -9.52 8.40
N ALA A 59 2.11 -8.34 7.99
CA ALA A 59 2.89 -7.47 8.87
C ALA A 59 2.05 -6.99 10.08
N TRP A 60 0.78 -6.69 9.84
CA TRP A 60 -0.14 -6.30 10.91
C TRP A 60 -0.45 -7.48 11.85
N ALA A 61 -0.82 -8.64 11.28
CA ALA A 61 -1.14 -9.83 12.04
C ALA A 61 0.01 -10.34 12.94
N LEU A 62 1.25 -10.26 12.45
CA LEU A 62 2.42 -10.83 13.13
C LEU A 62 3.11 -9.85 14.06
N HIS A 63 3.15 -8.57 13.71
CA HIS A 63 3.99 -7.59 14.39
C HIS A 63 3.23 -6.33 14.83
N ASN A 64 1.93 -6.21 14.54
CA ASN A 64 1.16 -4.98 14.76
C ASN A 64 1.80 -3.76 14.06
N VAL A 65 2.44 -4.03 12.92
CA VAL A 65 3.03 -3.03 12.01
C VAL A 65 2.00 -2.75 10.93
N PRO A 66 1.66 -1.47 10.62
CA PRO A 66 0.74 -1.17 9.53
C PRO A 66 1.22 -1.81 8.23
N GLU A 67 0.28 -2.39 7.47
CA GLU A 67 0.60 -2.89 6.14
C GLU A 67 1.09 -1.73 5.27
N ALA A 68 1.98 -2.00 4.33
CA ALA A 68 2.63 -0.98 3.54
C ALA A 68 2.50 -1.24 2.05
N VAL A 69 2.43 -0.18 1.26
CA VAL A 69 2.43 -0.22 -0.21
C VAL A 69 3.42 0.79 -0.77
N VAL A 70 4.07 0.45 -1.88
CA VAL A 70 4.87 1.36 -2.69
C VAL A 70 4.48 1.21 -4.16
N VAL A 71 4.26 2.33 -4.83
CA VAL A 71 3.81 2.39 -6.22
C VAL A 71 4.92 2.96 -7.12
N GLY A 72 5.08 2.38 -8.31
CA GLY A 72 5.99 2.89 -9.34
C GLY A 72 7.45 2.47 -9.19
N LEU A 73 7.78 1.61 -8.22
CA LEU A 73 9.10 0.98 -8.12
C LEU A 73 9.16 -0.35 -8.89
N PRO A 74 10.33 -0.74 -9.42
CA PRO A 74 10.56 -2.12 -9.86
C PRO A 74 10.32 -3.09 -8.70
N GLY A 75 9.66 -4.23 -8.96
CA GLY A 75 9.21 -5.15 -7.89
C GLY A 75 10.32 -5.60 -6.93
N GLN A 76 11.55 -5.80 -7.42
CA GLN A 76 12.69 -6.13 -6.54
C GLN A 76 13.03 -4.98 -5.57
N MET A 77 12.97 -3.73 -6.02
CA MET A 77 13.20 -2.57 -5.15
C MET A 77 12.03 -2.35 -4.19
N GLY A 78 10.79 -2.55 -4.66
CA GLY A 78 9.61 -2.53 -3.81
C GLY A 78 9.70 -3.56 -2.69
N GLN A 79 10.11 -4.78 -3.01
CA GLN A 79 10.35 -5.82 -2.02
C GLN A 79 11.41 -5.44 -0.98
N VAL A 80 12.58 -4.96 -1.44
CA VAL A 80 13.65 -4.54 -0.51
C VAL A 80 13.18 -3.41 0.42
N LEU A 81 12.45 -2.43 -0.11
CA LEU A 81 11.93 -1.32 0.69
C LEU A 81 10.95 -1.79 1.76
N LEU A 82 9.99 -2.62 1.37
CA LEU A 82 8.93 -3.09 2.26
C LEU A 82 9.44 -4.07 3.30
N ASP A 83 10.31 -5.01 2.93
CA ASP A 83 11.00 -5.90 3.88
C ASP A 83 11.76 -5.07 4.92
N ALA A 84 12.54 -4.07 4.48
CA ALA A 84 13.28 -3.20 5.39
C ALA A 84 12.35 -2.40 6.32
N TYR A 85 11.22 -1.89 5.83
CA TYR A 85 10.25 -1.17 6.65
C TYR A 85 9.65 -2.07 7.73
N VAL A 86 9.19 -3.27 7.35
CA VAL A 86 8.60 -4.21 8.32
C VAL A 86 9.63 -4.65 9.34
N ASP A 87 10.85 -5.00 8.91
CA ASP A 87 11.92 -5.43 9.81
C ASP A 87 12.26 -4.34 10.82
N ARG A 88 12.43 -3.10 10.38
CA ARG A 88 12.73 -1.96 11.26
C ARG A 88 11.60 -1.71 12.25
N ALA A 89 10.36 -1.69 11.78
CA ALA A 89 9.18 -1.45 12.61
C ALA A 89 8.96 -2.58 13.63
N ALA A 90 9.12 -3.84 13.22
CA ALA A 90 9.02 -5.01 14.10
C ALA A 90 10.13 -5.03 15.17
N ASN A 91 11.29 -4.42 14.90
CA ASN A 91 12.37 -4.22 15.86
C ASN A 91 12.24 -2.94 16.70
N GLY A 92 11.09 -2.26 16.65
CA GLY A 92 10.72 -1.17 17.55
C GLY A 92 10.99 0.24 16.99
N GLU A 93 11.39 0.38 15.73
CA GLU A 93 11.42 1.69 15.09
C GLU A 93 9.99 2.22 14.89
N ILE A 94 9.77 3.47 15.28
CA ILE A 94 8.48 4.14 15.10
C ILE A 94 8.58 5.04 13.87
N PHE A 95 7.85 4.68 12.82
CA PHE A 95 7.74 5.52 11.64
C PHE A 95 6.64 6.57 11.80
N GLU A 96 7.06 7.83 11.75
CA GLU A 96 6.23 9.01 11.73
C GLU A 96 5.80 9.33 10.29
N VAL A 97 4.50 9.56 10.10
CA VAL A 97 3.92 10.04 8.83
C VAL A 97 4.38 11.47 8.57
N GLY A 98 4.67 11.80 7.32
CA GLY A 98 5.20 13.12 6.93
C GLY A 98 6.67 13.37 7.33
N LYS A 99 7.34 12.42 7.98
CA LYS A 99 8.78 12.49 8.19
C LYS A 99 9.53 11.96 6.97
N ARG A 100 10.64 12.62 6.65
CA ARG A 100 11.58 12.21 5.62
C ARG A 100 12.59 11.20 6.17
N TYR A 101 12.78 10.10 5.45
CA TYR A 101 13.75 9.05 5.74
C TYR A 101 14.74 8.94 4.58
N ASP A 102 16.03 9.15 4.85
CA ASP A 102 17.10 9.12 3.84
C ASP A 102 17.96 7.84 3.93
N ASP A 103 17.52 6.85 4.71
CA ASP A 103 18.30 5.67 5.09
C ASP A 103 17.74 4.33 4.56
N PHE A 104 16.62 4.36 3.82
CA PHE A 104 16.12 3.19 3.08
C PHE A 104 16.94 2.92 1.81
N PHE A 105 17.26 3.98 1.07
CA PHE A 105 18.06 3.94 -0.15
C PHE A 105 19.09 5.05 -0.11
N GLU A 106 20.31 4.75 -0.53
CA GLU A 106 21.38 5.75 -0.58
C GLU A 106 21.00 6.90 -1.53
N GLY A 107 20.83 8.09 -0.98
CA GLY A 107 20.55 9.32 -1.73
C GLY A 107 19.10 9.46 -2.23
N VAL A 108 18.19 8.53 -1.91
CA VAL A 108 16.79 8.59 -2.35
C VAL A 108 15.87 8.62 -1.13
N PRO A 109 15.21 9.76 -0.84
CA PRO A 109 14.36 9.89 0.32
C PRO A 109 13.01 9.18 0.15
N VAL A 110 12.50 8.71 1.28
CA VAL A 110 11.18 8.08 1.41
C VAL A 110 10.38 8.85 2.46
N VAL A 111 9.09 9.02 2.21
CA VAL A 111 8.13 9.63 3.13
C VAL A 111 6.93 8.71 3.25
N LEU A 112 6.32 8.66 4.44
CA LEU A 112 5.14 7.85 4.67
C LEU A 112 3.89 8.71 4.72
N GLU A 113 2.80 8.21 4.15
CA GLU A 113 1.44 8.77 4.22
C GLU A 113 0.43 7.66 4.53
N ARG A 114 -0.69 7.98 5.17
CA ARG A 114 -1.79 7.05 5.41
C ARG A 114 -2.52 6.75 4.11
N VAL A 115 -2.85 5.49 3.91
CA VAL A 115 -3.69 5.07 2.78
C VAL A 115 -5.16 5.26 3.15
N ASN A 116 -5.93 5.93 2.29
CA ASN A 116 -7.37 6.01 2.43
C ASN A 116 -8.00 4.63 2.15
N LYS A 117 -8.99 4.23 2.96
CA LYS A 117 -9.65 2.91 2.85
C LYS A 117 -10.31 2.67 1.48
N GLY A 118 -10.65 3.71 0.73
CA GLY A 118 -11.16 3.61 -0.64
C GLY A 118 -10.18 2.96 -1.61
N HIS A 119 -8.88 3.02 -1.34
CA HIS A 119 -7.81 2.41 -2.16
C HIS A 119 -7.52 0.95 -1.77
N TYR A 120 -8.04 0.45 -0.66
CA TYR A 120 -7.72 -0.90 -0.19
C TYR A 120 -8.11 -2.00 -1.20
N PRO A 121 -9.31 -1.98 -1.82
CA PRO A 121 -9.68 -3.01 -2.80
C PRO A 121 -8.72 -3.09 -3.99
N GLU A 122 -8.14 -1.95 -4.41
CA GLU A 122 -7.23 -1.88 -5.55
C GLU A 122 -5.81 -2.32 -5.17
N TYR A 123 -5.26 -1.80 -4.07
CA TYR A 123 -3.84 -1.98 -3.74
C TYR A 123 -3.56 -3.12 -2.75
N PHE A 124 -4.58 -3.58 -2.03
CA PHE A 124 -4.47 -4.64 -1.03
C PHE A 124 -5.48 -5.77 -1.29
N GLY A 125 -5.99 -5.91 -2.51
CA GLY A 125 -7.03 -6.89 -2.87
C GLY A 125 -6.75 -8.31 -2.39
N THR A 126 -5.52 -8.81 -2.56
CA THR A 126 -5.11 -10.14 -2.07
C THR A 126 -5.01 -10.20 -0.55
N ALA A 127 -4.70 -9.10 0.13
CA ALA A 127 -4.60 -9.08 1.59
C ALA A 127 -5.96 -9.41 2.26
N PHE A 128 -7.09 -9.18 1.58
CA PHE A 128 -8.41 -9.59 2.08
C PHE A 128 -8.59 -11.11 2.20
N LEU A 129 -7.76 -11.93 1.53
CA LEU A 129 -7.72 -13.38 1.77
C LEU A 129 -7.22 -13.72 3.18
N ILE A 130 -6.39 -12.84 3.75
CA ILE A 130 -5.83 -12.96 5.11
C ILE A 130 -6.64 -12.15 6.12
N TYR A 131 -7.15 -10.99 5.69
CA TYR A 131 -7.96 -10.06 6.48
C TYR A 131 -9.34 -9.86 5.84
N PRO A 132 -10.29 -10.81 6.00
CA PRO A 132 -11.60 -10.72 5.34
C PRO A 132 -12.37 -9.43 5.63
N ASP A 133 -12.18 -8.86 6.83
CA ASP A 133 -12.84 -7.62 7.25
C ASP A 133 -12.08 -6.35 6.82
N GLY A 134 -10.89 -6.47 6.24
CA GLY A 134 -10.04 -5.32 5.86
C GLY A 134 -9.60 -4.45 7.03
N ASP A 135 -9.59 -5.01 8.24
CA ASP A 135 -9.30 -4.26 9.47
C ASP A 135 -7.81 -4.25 9.79
N PHE A 136 -7.06 -3.50 8.98
CA PHE A 136 -5.66 -3.19 9.21
C PHE A 136 -5.37 -1.73 8.83
N PRO A 137 -4.49 -1.03 9.57
CA PRO A 137 -3.96 0.25 9.13
C PRO A 137 -2.98 0.04 7.97
N ALA A 138 -2.98 0.96 6.99
CA ALA A 138 -2.05 0.92 5.88
C ALA A 138 -1.31 2.25 5.68
N LEU A 139 -0.04 2.16 5.30
CA LEU A 139 0.83 3.28 4.94
C LEU A 139 1.32 3.14 3.50
N GLN A 140 1.40 4.26 2.79
CA GLN A 140 2.13 4.34 1.53
C GLN A 140 3.54 4.82 1.83
N LEU A 141 4.55 4.11 1.31
CA LEU A 141 5.92 4.58 1.25
C LEU A 141 6.13 5.26 -0.10
N ILE A 142 6.21 6.59 -0.07
CA ILE A 142 6.33 7.46 -1.23
C ILE A 142 7.81 7.75 -1.43
N VAL A 143 8.33 7.43 -2.62
CA VAL A 143 9.76 7.46 -2.92
C VAL A 143 10.01 8.60 -3.89
N ALA A 144 10.92 9.52 -3.54
CA ALA A 144 11.24 10.63 -4.43
C ALA A 144 12.09 10.18 -5.64
N THR A 145 12.29 11.09 -6.58
CA THR A 145 13.37 10.95 -7.58
C THR A 145 14.75 11.00 -6.92
N PRO A 146 15.83 10.60 -7.63
CA PRO A 146 17.21 10.77 -7.15
C PRO A 146 17.58 12.23 -6.81
N GLU A 147 16.90 13.22 -7.40
CA GLU A 147 17.05 14.64 -7.09
C GLU A 147 16.20 15.08 -5.87
N GLY A 148 15.55 14.14 -5.19
CA GLY A 148 14.72 14.38 -4.02
C GLY A 148 13.37 15.01 -4.32
N LYS A 149 12.83 14.84 -5.55
CA LYS A 149 11.53 15.38 -5.95
C LYS A 149 10.43 14.35 -5.71
N PHE A 150 9.44 14.71 -4.89
CA PHE A 150 8.25 13.89 -4.66
C PHE A 150 7.16 14.14 -5.70
N PRO A 151 6.13 13.28 -5.80
CA PRO A 151 5.04 13.42 -6.77
C PRO A 151 4.37 14.80 -6.82
N TRP A 152 4.21 15.47 -5.67
CA TRP A 152 3.61 16.80 -5.55
C TRP A 152 4.60 17.96 -5.78
N HIS A 153 5.90 17.68 -5.91
CA HIS A 153 6.90 18.74 -6.03
C HIS A 153 6.76 19.44 -7.39
N PRO A 154 6.79 20.79 -7.47
CA PRO A 154 6.66 21.53 -8.73
C PRO A 154 7.74 21.24 -9.79
N ASP A 155 8.87 20.66 -9.39
CA ASP A 155 9.98 20.30 -10.29
C ASP A 155 10.05 18.78 -10.53
N ALA A 156 9.02 18.04 -10.10
CA ALA A 156 8.93 16.62 -10.38
C ALA A 156 8.86 16.36 -11.89
N PRO A 157 9.38 15.22 -12.37
CA PRO A 157 9.24 14.83 -13.77
C PRO A 157 7.77 14.84 -14.22
N GLU A 158 7.54 15.23 -15.46
CA GLU A 158 6.20 15.23 -16.04
C GLU A 158 5.58 13.83 -15.94
N GLY A 159 4.34 13.76 -15.45
CA GLY A 159 3.63 12.50 -15.26
C GLY A 159 4.00 11.74 -13.99
N PHE A 160 4.94 12.22 -13.15
CA PHE A 160 5.35 11.49 -11.95
C PHE A 160 4.19 11.30 -10.96
N ALA A 161 3.36 12.32 -10.73
CA ALA A 161 2.16 12.20 -9.90
C ALA A 161 1.13 11.19 -10.44
N ARG A 162 1.10 10.95 -11.76
CA ARG A 162 0.26 9.90 -12.35
C ARG A 162 0.89 8.53 -12.19
N TRP A 163 2.22 8.45 -12.27
CA TRP A 163 2.97 7.20 -12.14
C TRP A 163 3.03 6.69 -10.69
N GLN A 164 3.18 7.60 -9.73
CA GLN A 164 3.14 7.32 -8.29
C GLN A 164 2.09 8.23 -7.65
N PRO A 165 0.79 7.86 -7.74
CA PRO A 165 -0.28 8.61 -7.10
C PRO A 165 -0.15 8.55 -5.56
N VAL A 166 -0.57 9.60 -4.88
CA VAL A 166 -0.71 9.60 -3.41
C VAL A 166 -2.06 8.98 -3.07
N LEU A 167 -2.05 7.93 -2.25
CA LEU A 167 -3.23 7.10 -1.98
C LEU A 167 -4.08 7.64 -0.82
N THR A 168 -4.21 8.97 -0.74
CA THR A 168 -5.16 9.67 0.13
C THR A 168 -6.49 9.89 -0.60
N GLU A 169 -7.47 10.54 0.04
CA GLU A 169 -8.76 10.82 -0.63
C GLU A 169 -8.61 11.89 -1.71
N SER A 170 -7.83 12.93 -1.43
CA SER A 170 -7.57 14.07 -2.32
C SER A 170 -6.57 13.78 -3.43
N GLY A 171 -5.71 12.77 -3.25
CA GLY A 171 -4.56 12.55 -4.13
C GLY A 171 -3.34 13.41 -3.78
N ASP A 172 -3.40 14.13 -2.66
CA ASP A 172 -2.31 14.92 -2.06
C ASP A 172 -2.06 14.45 -0.61
N PRO A 173 -0.88 14.71 -0.02
CA PRO A 173 -0.67 14.44 1.40
C PRO A 173 -1.73 15.09 2.30
N GLU A 174 -2.25 14.32 3.26
CA GLU A 174 -3.38 14.72 4.11
C GLU A 174 -3.05 14.66 5.61
N SER A 175 -2.08 13.84 5.99
CA SER A 175 -1.65 13.73 7.38
C SER A 175 -0.64 14.83 7.76
N TRP A 176 -0.19 15.62 6.79
CA TRP A 176 0.80 16.69 6.90
C TRP A 176 0.71 17.59 5.65
N THR A 177 1.36 18.74 5.70
CA THR A 177 1.40 19.77 4.66
C THR A 177 2.82 19.90 4.10
N PRO A 178 3.02 19.63 2.80
CA PRO A 178 4.33 19.78 2.17
C PRO A 178 4.96 21.16 2.37
N GLY A 179 6.24 21.16 2.77
CA GLY A 179 7.01 22.38 3.04
C GLY A 179 6.63 23.14 4.32
N VAL A 180 5.72 22.62 5.15
CA VAL A 180 5.32 23.23 6.44
C VAL A 180 5.69 22.34 7.62
N ASP A 181 5.08 21.15 7.70
CA ASP A 181 5.28 20.16 8.76
C ASP A 181 5.61 18.76 8.23
N GLY A 182 5.68 18.62 6.90
CA GLY A 182 6.31 17.50 6.21
C GLY A 182 7.21 17.94 5.06
N PRO A 183 7.77 16.97 4.29
CA PRO A 183 8.78 17.18 3.25
C PRO A 183 8.36 18.12 2.10
#